data_AF-A0A674P9B2-F1
#
_entry.id   AF-A0A674P9B2-F1
#
_cell.length_a   1.000
_cell.length_b   1.000
_cell.length_c   1.000
_cell.angle_alpha   90.00
_cell.angle_beta   90.00
_cell.angle_gamma   90.00
#
_symmetry.space_group_name_H-M   'P 1'
#
loop_
_entity.id
_entity.type
_entity.pdbx_description
1 polymer ?
#
loop_
_entity_poly.entity_id
_entity_poly.type
_entity_poly.pdbx_seq_one_letter_code
_entity_poly.pdbx_strand_id
1 'polypeptide(L)'
;LQECIMRHSTVFQTAGCLRHVTSVEEKKDLVADYVRWYIIERNSSCLCSLCRFKDGLSALQFLTALQQHPSLLIPVLCHSEKRLTGIDIERLFTPDVKSLTLAYWADYLLDCQEGEAAVSVEEVLMFATGLTSLPPSGLEPLPKIEFLDGSPFPMSNTCSNLLKLPILDSYSVFKAHRSETVLFRKL
;
A
#
# COMPACT_ATOMS: atom_id res chain seq x y z
N LEU A 1 34.32 -12.70 19.57
CA LEU A 1 34.06 -11.75 18.46
C LEU A 1 35.08 -11.93 17.33
N GLN A 2 36.38 -11.85 17.62
CA GLN A 2 37.46 -11.99 16.64
C GLN A 2 37.38 -13.29 15.81
N GLU A 3 37.13 -14.44 16.44
CA GLU A 3 36.98 -15.72 15.71
C GLU A 3 35.82 -15.70 14.70
N CYS A 4 34.72 -15.01 15.02
CA CYS A 4 33.55 -14.89 14.14
C CYS A 4 33.81 -13.95 12.95
N ILE A 5 34.60 -12.89 13.16
CA ILE A 5 35.08 -11.99 12.10
C ILE A 5 36.03 -12.75 11.16
N MET A 6 36.93 -13.57 11.72
CA MET A 6 37.87 -14.36 10.94
C MET A 6 37.17 -15.42 10.08
N ARG A 7 36.11 -16.07 10.60
CA ARG A 7 35.27 -17.01 9.81
C ARG A 7 34.60 -16.37 8.59
N HIS A 8 34.28 -15.07 8.66
CA HIS A 8 33.63 -14.33 7.56
C HIS A 8 34.59 -13.30 6.93
N SER A 9 35.90 -13.49 7.08
CA SER A 9 36.92 -12.51 6.69
C SER A 9 36.89 -12.15 5.20
N THR A 10 36.59 -13.10 4.33
CA THR A 10 36.46 -12.89 2.87
C THR A 10 35.36 -11.89 2.53
N VAL A 11 34.25 -11.95 3.24
CA VAL A 11 33.08 -11.07 3.05
C VAL A 11 33.41 -9.63 3.49
N PHE A 12 34.07 -9.47 4.63
CA PHE A 12 34.52 -8.17 5.12
C PHE A 12 35.68 -7.58 4.30
N GLN A 13 36.57 -8.42 3.76
CA GLN A 13 37.63 -8.00 2.83
C GLN A 13 37.05 -7.50 1.51
N THR A 14 36.06 -8.21 0.95
CA THR A 14 35.37 -7.79 -0.28
C THR A 14 34.67 -6.44 -0.08
N ALA A 15 34.12 -6.23 1.12
CA ALA A 15 33.51 -4.95 1.51
C ALA A 15 34.51 -3.88 1.93
N GLY A 16 35.83 -4.16 1.95
CA GLY A 16 36.87 -3.21 2.37
C GLY A 16 36.81 -2.79 3.85
N CYS A 17 36.02 -3.47 4.69
CA CYS A 17 35.78 -3.08 6.07
C CYS A 17 36.45 -4.01 7.11
N LEU A 18 37.20 -5.03 6.66
CA LEU A 18 37.95 -5.91 7.57
C LEU A 18 38.96 -5.08 8.38
N ARG A 19 38.77 -5.04 9.70
CA ARG A 19 39.66 -4.39 10.66
C ARG A 19 39.79 -5.22 11.93
N HIS A 20 40.85 -4.97 12.68
CA HIS A 20 41.00 -5.53 14.01
C HIS A 20 40.00 -4.87 14.96
N VAL A 21 39.12 -5.66 15.55
CA VAL A 21 38.09 -5.18 16.48
C VAL A 21 38.52 -5.52 17.91
N THR A 22 38.67 -4.49 18.74
CA THR A 22 39.18 -4.62 20.12
C THR A 22 38.08 -4.56 21.18
N SER A 23 36.95 -3.95 20.85
CA SER A 23 35.80 -3.78 21.75
C SER A 23 34.51 -4.35 21.15
N VAL A 24 33.48 -4.59 21.97
CA VAL A 24 32.18 -5.09 21.49
C VAL A 24 31.39 -3.97 20.80
N GLU A 25 31.70 -2.73 21.16
CA GLU A 25 31.09 -1.50 20.67
C GLU A 25 31.44 -1.27 19.19
N GLU A 26 32.70 -1.48 18.81
CA GLU A 26 33.21 -1.42 17.42
C GLU A 26 32.55 -2.44 16.47
N LYS A 27 31.90 -3.48 17.02
CA LYS A 27 31.10 -4.43 16.21
C LYS A 27 30.00 -3.69 15.43
N LYS A 28 29.38 -2.68 16.05
CA LYS A 28 28.27 -1.95 15.42
C LYS A 28 28.76 -1.19 14.20
N ASP A 29 29.95 -0.59 14.27
CA ASP A 29 30.55 0.14 13.15
C ASP A 29 30.97 -0.80 12.03
N LEU A 30 31.55 -1.96 12.36
CA LEU A 30 31.88 -3.00 11.37
C LEU A 30 30.63 -3.47 10.62
N VAL A 31 29.54 -3.73 11.34
CA VAL A 31 28.26 -4.15 10.76
C VAL A 31 27.66 -3.01 9.92
N ALA A 32 27.68 -1.77 10.40
CA ALA A 32 27.17 -0.62 9.68
C ALA A 32 27.91 -0.40 8.35
N ASP A 33 29.24 -0.51 8.35
CA ASP A 33 30.06 -0.36 7.15
C ASP A 33 29.83 -1.53 6.17
N TYR A 34 29.73 -2.76 6.67
CA TYR A 34 29.38 -3.90 5.83
C TYR A 34 27.99 -3.76 5.20
N VAL A 35 26.99 -3.32 5.96
CA VAL A 35 25.62 -3.10 5.47
C VAL A 35 25.59 -1.95 4.45
N ARG A 36 26.31 -0.85 4.71
CA ARG A 36 26.45 0.26 3.76
C ARG A 36 27.03 -0.24 2.45
N TRP A 37 28.13 -0.99 2.50
CA TRP A 37 28.72 -1.57 1.31
C TRP A 37 27.75 -2.52 0.60
N TYR A 38 27.11 -3.43 1.34
CA TYR A 38 26.20 -4.42 0.76
C TYR A 38 24.99 -3.79 0.04
N ILE A 39 24.40 -2.75 0.63
CA ILE A 39 23.20 -2.10 0.09
C ILE A 39 23.55 -1.08 -1.00
N ILE A 40 24.63 -0.31 -0.83
CA ILE A 40 24.91 0.87 -1.66
C ILE A 40 26.06 0.62 -2.64
N GLU A 41 27.16 0.02 -2.21
CA GLU A 41 28.43 0.04 -2.95
C GLU A 41 28.71 -1.26 -3.73
N ARG A 42 28.22 -2.41 -3.24
CA ARG A 42 28.38 -3.73 -3.86
C ARG A 42 27.78 -3.79 -5.26
N ASN A 43 26.76 -2.98 -5.50
CA ASN A 43 26.17 -2.78 -6.81
C ASN A 43 26.63 -1.41 -7.33
N SER A 44 27.72 -1.37 -8.10
CA SER A 44 28.15 -0.14 -8.80
C SER A 44 27.01 0.46 -9.63
N SER A 45 26.12 -0.39 -10.16
CA SER A 45 24.86 -0.01 -10.81
C SER A 45 23.83 0.60 -9.87
N CYS A 46 23.76 0.17 -8.59
CA CYS A 46 22.89 0.80 -7.59
C CYS A 46 23.37 2.21 -7.26
N LEU A 47 24.69 2.40 -7.04
CA LEU A 47 25.27 3.71 -6.79
C LEU A 47 25.06 4.66 -7.98
N CYS A 48 25.23 4.16 -9.21
CA CYS A 48 24.89 4.90 -10.43
C CYS A 48 23.38 5.20 -10.52
N SER A 49 22.51 4.22 -10.25
CA SER A 49 21.05 4.39 -10.28
C SER A 49 20.56 5.39 -9.24
N LEU A 50 21.17 5.40 -8.04
CA LEU A 50 20.87 6.34 -6.97
C LEU A 50 21.31 7.75 -7.33
N CYS A 51 22.51 7.90 -7.91
CA CYS A 51 22.97 9.19 -8.44
C CYS A 51 22.03 9.68 -9.54
N ARG A 52 21.70 8.86 -10.55
CA ARG A 52 20.77 9.21 -11.63
C ARG A 52 19.36 9.52 -11.15
N PHE A 53 18.89 8.80 -10.14
CA PHE A 53 17.62 9.09 -9.48
C PHE A 53 17.67 10.46 -8.80
N LYS A 54 18.72 10.74 -8.01
CA LYS A 54 18.93 12.06 -7.39
C LYS A 54 19.03 13.18 -8.43
N ASP A 55 19.72 12.95 -9.55
CA ASP A 55 19.82 13.91 -10.63
C ASP A 55 18.46 14.16 -11.29
N GLY A 56 17.66 13.11 -11.50
CA GLY A 56 16.28 13.21 -11.96
C GLY A 56 15.39 14.01 -11.02
N LEU A 57 15.48 13.77 -9.70
CA LEU A 57 14.78 14.59 -8.70
C LEU A 57 15.28 16.03 -8.67
N SER A 58 16.56 16.25 -8.95
CA SER A 58 17.16 17.60 -8.97
C SER A 58 16.75 18.41 -10.21
N ALA A 59 16.45 17.74 -11.33
CA ALA A 59 16.10 18.39 -12.59
C ALA A 59 14.92 19.36 -12.46
N LEU A 60 13.95 19.05 -11.60
CA LEU A 60 12.78 19.89 -11.32
C LEU A 60 12.81 20.52 -9.92
N GLN A 61 13.99 20.61 -9.28
CA GLN A 61 14.15 21.10 -7.90
C GLN A 61 13.37 20.31 -6.84
N PHE A 62 12.84 19.13 -7.19
CA PHE A 62 12.09 18.29 -6.27
C PHE A 62 12.97 17.76 -5.14
N LEU A 63 14.25 17.48 -5.41
CA LEU A 63 15.21 17.10 -4.36
C LEU A 63 15.37 18.21 -3.31
N THR A 64 15.40 19.47 -3.71
CA THR A 64 15.48 20.62 -2.80
C THR A 64 14.22 20.70 -1.92
N ALA A 65 13.04 20.56 -2.52
CA ALA A 65 11.77 20.53 -1.80
C ALA A 65 11.70 19.35 -0.80
N LEU A 66 12.20 18.17 -1.19
CA LEU A 66 12.32 17.00 -0.33
C LEU A 66 13.15 17.25 0.92
N GLN A 67 14.30 17.92 0.75
CA GLN A 67 15.21 18.23 1.87
C GLN A 67 14.65 19.32 2.79
N GLN A 68 13.92 20.29 2.26
CA GLN A 68 13.33 21.38 3.02
C GLN A 68 12.06 20.95 3.79
N HIS A 69 11.28 20.02 3.22
CA HIS A 69 10.00 19.60 3.78
C HIS A 69 9.84 18.07 3.86
N PRO A 70 10.76 17.35 4.52
CA PRO A 70 10.72 15.89 4.57
C PRO A 70 9.45 15.37 5.27
N SER A 71 8.98 16.05 6.31
CA SER A 71 7.76 15.67 7.04
C SER A 71 6.48 15.72 6.21
N LEU A 72 6.43 16.58 5.18
CA LEU A 72 5.27 16.68 4.28
C LEU A 72 5.31 15.65 3.15
N LEU A 73 6.53 15.30 2.69
CA LEU A 73 6.71 14.47 1.49
C LEU A 73 6.89 12.98 1.82
N ILE A 74 7.43 12.63 2.99
CA ILE A 74 7.55 11.22 3.43
C ILE A 74 6.19 10.50 3.38
N PRO A 75 5.08 11.04 3.93
CA PRO A 75 3.78 10.37 3.86
C PRO A 75 3.21 10.20 2.45
N VAL A 76 3.69 11.01 1.49
CA VAL A 76 3.24 10.98 0.08
C VAL A 76 4.05 10.00 -0.74
N LEU A 77 5.36 9.92 -0.50
CA LEU A 77 6.29 9.10 -1.28
C LEU A 77 6.56 7.73 -0.67
N CYS A 78 6.36 7.59 0.64
CA CYS A 78 6.58 6.34 1.35
C CYS A 78 5.23 5.72 1.74
N HIS A 79 5.17 4.40 1.69
CA HIS A 79 4.00 3.66 2.16
C HIS A 79 3.77 3.94 3.65
N SER A 80 2.53 4.30 3.98
CA SER A 80 2.04 4.41 5.36
C SER A 80 0.91 3.42 5.53
N GLU A 81 1.00 2.58 6.55
CA GLU A 81 -0.01 1.58 6.86
C GLU A 81 -1.19 2.27 7.57
N LYS A 82 -2.00 3.01 6.81
CA LYS A 82 -3.27 3.56 7.29
C LYS A 82 -4.37 2.55 7.01
N ARG A 83 -4.82 1.85 8.06
CA ARG A 83 -6.02 1.00 7.97
C ARG A 83 -7.23 1.85 7.62
N LEU A 84 -8.01 1.38 6.65
CA LEU A 84 -9.22 2.04 6.20
C LEU A 84 -10.41 1.53 7.01
N THR A 85 -11.31 2.45 7.33
CA THR A 85 -12.60 2.11 7.95
C THR A 85 -13.68 1.99 6.88
N GLY A 86 -14.78 1.31 7.20
CA GLY A 86 -15.98 1.28 6.35
C GLY A 86 -16.47 2.70 6.04
N ILE A 87 -16.39 3.61 7.01
CA ILE A 87 -16.75 5.03 6.83
C ILE A 87 -15.84 5.72 5.81
N ASP A 88 -14.54 5.41 5.80
CA ASP A 88 -13.62 5.96 4.79
C ASP A 88 -14.01 5.50 3.39
N ILE A 89 -14.40 4.24 3.22
CA ILE A 89 -14.88 3.71 1.93
C ILE A 89 -16.23 4.32 1.54
N GLU A 90 -17.18 4.44 2.47
CA GLU A 90 -18.47 5.07 2.21
C GLU A 90 -18.30 6.50 1.68
N ARG A 91 -17.39 7.28 2.27
CA ARG A 91 -17.09 8.65 1.85
C ARG A 91 -16.43 8.73 0.48
N LEU A 92 -15.60 7.74 0.12
CA LEU A 92 -14.97 7.69 -1.21
C LEU A 92 -15.99 7.47 -2.32
N PHE A 93 -16.98 6.62 -2.06
CA PHE A 93 -18.02 6.28 -3.02
C PHE A 93 -19.27 7.12 -2.75
N THR A 94 -19.17 8.42 -2.98
CA THR A 94 -20.31 9.34 -2.78
C THR A 94 -21.31 9.18 -3.93
N PRO A 95 -22.56 8.78 -3.66
CA PRO A 95 -23.59 8.61 -4.69
C PRO A 95 -24.33 9.92 -4.96
N ASP A 96 -24.82 10.10 -6.19
CA ASP A 96 -25.62 11.27 -6.57
C ASP A 96 -27.07 11.20 -6.04
N VAL A 97 -27.56 10.01 -5.66
CA VAL A 97 -28.94 9.79 -5.20
C VAL A 97 -29.00 8.86 -3.98
N LYS A 98 -29.86 9.16 -3.02
CA LYS A 98 -30.10 8.30 -1.83
C LYS A 98 -31.05 7.15 -2.19
N SER A 99 -30.70 5.93 -1.80
CA SER A 99 -31.50 4.72 -2.04
C SER A 99 -31.33 3.72 -0.88
N LEU A 100 -32.28 2.79 -0.73
CA LEU A 100 -32.18 1.70 0.25
C LEU A 100 -30.91 0.86 0.05
N THR A 101 -30.51 0.66 -1.21
CA THR A 101 -29.26 -0.02 -1.60
C THR A 101 -28.01 0.63 -1.00
N LEU A 102 -28.03 1.94 -0.73
CA LEU A 102 -26.92 2.63 -0.07
C LEU A 102 -26.92 2.45 1.44
N ALA A 103 -28.09 2.32 2.07
CA ALA A 103 -28.16 1.94 3.48
C ALA A 103 -27.56 0.54 3.66
N TYR A 104 -27.97 -0.42 2.80
CA TYR A 104 -27.37 -1.75 2.77
C TYR A 104 -25.86 -1.74 2.48
N TRP A 105 -25.38 -0.79 1.68
CA TRP A 105 -23.95 -0.64 1.44
C TRP A 105 -23.20 -0.17 2.69
N ALA A 106 -23.71 0.84 3.39
CA ALA A 106 -23.11 1.32 4.63
C ALA A 106 -23.10 0.24 5.72
N ASP A 107 -24.22 -0.46 5.89
CA ASP A 107 -24.34 -1.58 6.85
C ASP A 107 -23.36 -2.71 6.49
N TYR A 108 -23.23 -3.05 5.20
CA TYR A 108 -22.28 -4.07 4.75
C TYR A 108 -20.82 -3.69 5.03
N LEU A 109 -20.45 -2.43 4.86
CA LEU A 109 -19.11 -1.94 5.16
C LEU A 109 -18.81 -2.01 6.66
N LEU A 110 -19.81 -1.77 7.51
CA LEU A 110 -19.70 -1.93 8.95
C LEU A 110 -19.49 -3.41 9.32
N ASP A 111 -20.30 -4.32 8.77
CA ASP A 111 -20.14 -5.76 8.97
C ASP A 111 -18.76 -6.27 8.53
N CYS A 112 -18.21 -5.73 7.43
CA CYS A 112 -16.85 -6.06 6.97
C CYS A 112 -15.77 -5.57 7.94
N GLN A 113 -15.99 -4.43 8.60
CA GLN A 113 -15.06 -3.87 9.57
C GLN A 113 -15.10 -4.61 10.90
N GLU A 114 -16.29 -5.03 11.34
CA GLU A 114 -16.51 -5.77 12.60
C GLU A 114 -16.20 -7.27 12.48
N GLY A 115 -15.92 -7.76 11.26
CA GLY A 115 -15.63 -9.17 10.98
C GLY A 115 -16.89 -10.05 10.94
N GLU A 116 -18.06 -9.44 10.80
CA GLU A 116 -19.34 -10.14 10.64
C GLU A 116 -19.63 -10.51 9.17
N ALA A 117 -18.85 -9.99 8.22
CA ALA A 117 -18.87 -10.42 6.82
C ALA A 117 -17.71 -11.37 6.52
N ALA A 118 -17.83 -12.15 5.44
CA ALA A 118 -16.79 -13.10 5.02
C ALA A 118 -15.57 -12.44 4.36
N VAL A 119 -15.62 -11.12 4.16
CA VAL A 119 -14.56 -10.34 3.49
C VAL A 119 -14.24 -9.08 4.30
N SER A 120 -13.01 -8.59 4.19
CA SER A 120 -12.57 -7.39 4.89
C SER A 120 -12.84 -6.10 4.09
N VAL A 121 -12.73 -4.95 4.77
CA VAL A 121 -12.85 -3.61 4.15
C VAL A 121 -11.80 -3.41 3.05
N GLU A 122 -10.58 -3.91 3.23
CA GLU A 122 -9.51 -3.84 2.24
C GLU A 122 -9.82 -4.67 1.00
N GLU A 123 -10.47 -5.82 1.16
CA GLU A 123 -10.88 -6.68 0.05
C GLU A 123 -12.00 -6.05 -0.76
N VAL A 124 -12.90 -5.34 -0.10
CA VAL A 124 -13.93 -4.53 -0.73
C VAL A 124 -13.30 -3.36 -1.51
N LEU A 125 -12.30 -2.68 -0.96
CA LEU A 125 -11.56 -1.63 -1.69
C LEU A 125 -10.86 -2.21 -2.93
N MET A 126 -10.17 -3.35 -2.76
CA MET A 126 -9.47 -4.04 -3.84
C MET A 126 -10.44 -4.43 -4.95
N PHE A 127 -11.62 -4.94 -4.59
CA PHE A 127 -12.67 -5.24 -5.56
C PHE A 127 -13.12 -4.00 -6.33
N ALA A 128 -13.33 -2.87 -5.65
CA ALA A 128 -13.90 -1.68 -6.27
C ALA A 128 -12.90 -0.85 -7.08
N THR A 129 -11.62 -0.81 -6.65
CA THR A 129 -10.59 0.10 -7.17
C THR A 129 -9.33 -0.60 -7.67
N GLY A 130 -9.14 -1.88 -7.35
CA GLY A 130 -7.88 -2.59 -7.63
C GLY A 130 -6.73 -2.22 -6.70
N LEU A 131 -6.99 -1.47 -5.63
CA LEU A 131 -5.98 -1.07 -4.66
C LEU A 131 -6.23 -1.71 -3.29
N THR A 132 -5.15 -2.07 -2.60
CA THR A 132 -5.19 -2.55 -1.21
C THR A 132 -5.12 -1.43 -0.18
N SER A 133 -4.77 -0.22 -0.61
CA SER A 133 -4.66 0.98 0.24
C SER A 133 -4.87 2.22 -0.62
N LEU A 134 -5.39 3.30 -0.02
CA LEU A 134 -5.55 4.56 -0.76
C LEU A 134 -4.19 5.22 -1.01
N PRO A 135 -3.94 5.72 -2.23
CA PRO A 135 -2.77 6.53 -2.49
C PRO A 135 -2.89 7.87 -1.75
N PRO A 136 -1.76 8.48 -1.33
CA PRO A 136 -1.78 9.78 -0.65
C PRO A 136 -2.41 10.92 -1.46
N SER A 137 -2.39 10.80 -2.80
CA SER A 137 -3.04 11.73 -3.73
C SER A 137 -4.56 11.57 -3.81
N GLY A 138 -5.13 10.51 -3.24
CA GLY A 138 -6.52 10.11 -3.49
C GLY A 138 -6.69 9.44 -4.86
N LEU A 139 -7.95 9.08 -5.17
CA LEU A 139 -8.32 8.35 -6.38
C LEU A 139 -8.76 9.31 -7.49
N GLU A 140 -8.18 9.15 -8.68
CA GLU A 140 -8.58 9.86 -9.89
C GLU A 140 -8.80 8.83 -11.03
N PRO A 141 -9.99 8.78 -11.66
CA PRO A 141 -11.18 9.59 -11.38
C PRO A 141 -11.82 9.26 -10.01
N LEU A 142 -12.59 10.20 -9.46
CA LEU A 142 -13.31 10.00 -8.18
C LEU A 142 -14.21 8.76 -8.25
N PRO A 143 -14.25 7.92 -7.19
CA PRO A 143 -15.06 6.71 -7.19
C PRO A 143 -16.56 7.02 -7.25
N LYS A 144 -17.30 6.19 -7.97
CA LYS A 144 -18.75 6.38 -8.18
C LYS A 144 -19.52 5.09 -7.94
N ILE A 145 -20.77 5.26 -7.51
CA ILE A 145 -21.75 4.17 -7.42
C ILE A 145 -22.81 4.34 -8.51
N GLU A 146 -23.01 3.28 -9.29
CA GLU A 146 -24.17 3.11 -10.17
C GLU A 146 -25.05 1.98 -9.65
N PHE A 147 -26.35 2.06 -9.92
CA PHE A 147 -27.27 0.98 -9.60
C PHE A 147 -27.48 0.07 -10.81
N LEU A 148 -27.46 -1.24 -10.58
CA LEU A 148 -27.74 -2.26 -11.59
C LEU A 148 -29.17 -2.74 -11.44
N ASP A 149 -29.86 -2.78 -12.57
CA ASP A 149 -31.13 -3.48 -12.74
C ASP A 149 -30.89 -4.77 -13.55
N GLY A 150 -31.45 -5.89 -13.10
CA GLY A 150 -31.38 -7.18 -13.82
C GLY A 150 -30.18 -8.10 -13.52
N SER A 151 -29.29 -7.78 -12.58
CA SER A 151 -28.24 -8.70 -12.09
C SER A 151 -28.25 -8.75 -10.56
N PRO A 152 -28.13 -9.92 -9.91
CA PRO A 152 -28.03 -10.01 -8.45
C PRO A 152 -26.60 -9.77 -7.92
N PHE A 153 -25.59 -9.77 -8.80
CA PHE A 153 -24.19 -9.63 -8.42
C PHE A 153 -23.67 -8.20 -8.64
N PRO A 154 -22.86 -7.65 -7.72
CA PRO A 154 -22.16 -6.39 -7.92
C PRO A 154 -21.11 -6.52 -9.03
N MET A 155 -20.87 -5.42 -9.75
CA MET A 155 -19.79 -5.32 -10.71
C MET A 155 -18.89 -4.14 -10.38
N SER A 156 -17.61 -4.22 -10.74
CA SER A 156 -16.73 -3.06 -10.66
C SER A 156 -15.88 -2.93 -11.90
N ASN A 157 -15.64 -1.67 -12.26
CA ASN A 157 -14.66 -1.24 -13.24
C ASN A 157 -13.57 -0.44 -12.51
N THR A 158 -12.46 -1.11 -12.24
CA THR A 158 -11.34 -0.57 -11.47
C THR A 158 -10.65 0.59 -12.19
N CYS A 159 -10.55 0.55 -13.52
CA CYS A 159 -9.94 1.63 -14.32
C CYS A 159 -10.71 2.95 -14.23
N SER A 160 -12.03 2.89 -13.97
CA SER A 160 -12.88 4.06 -13.85
C SER A 160 -13.39 4.29 -12.42
N ASN A 161 -12.86 3.55 -11.42
CA ASN A 161 -13.33 3.56 -10.03
C ASN A 161 -14.87 3.48 -9.90
N LEU A 162 -15.51 2.68 -10.77
CA LEU A 162 -16.96 2.59 -10.84
C LEU A 162 -17.44 1.28 -10.20
N LEU A 163 -18.18 1.41 -9.11
CA LEU A 163 -18.82 0.31 -8.41
C LEU A 163 -20.30 0.27 -8.78
N LYS A 164 -20.76 -0.87 -9.27
CA LYS A 164 -22.13 -1.09 -9.70
C LYS A 164 -22.82 -2.02 -8.70
N LEU A 165 -23.83 -1.49 -8.01
CA LEU A 165 -24.53 -2.18 -6.93
C LEU A 165 -25.92 -2.65 -7.42
N PRO A 166 -26.26 -3.94 -7.28
CA PRO A 166 -27.61 -4.42 -7.60
C PRO A 166 -28.65 -3.86 -6.65
N ILE A 167 -29.82 -3.52 -7.19
CA ILE A 167 -31.00 -3.14 -6.39
C ILE A 167 -31.64 -4.43 -5.91
N LEU A 168 -31.69 -4.63 -4.59
CA LEU A 168 -32.19 -5.85 -3.95
C LEU A 168 -33.12 -5.48 -2.80
N ASP A 169 -34.14 -6.29 -2.56
CA ASP A 169 -35.15 -6.02 -1.52
C ASP A 169 -34.70 -6.43 -0.11
N SER A 170 -33.67 -7.27 0.00
CA SER A 170 -33.22 -7.84 1.28
C SER A 170 -31.72 -7.65 1.52
N TYR A 171 -31.38 -7.18 2.72
CA TYR A 171 -29.99 -7.04 3.17
C TYR A 171 -29.23 -8.37 3.20
N SER A 172 -29.86 -9.46 3.66
CA SER A 172 -29.20 -10.77 3.75
C SER A 172 -28.76 -11.27 2.36
N VAL A 173 -29.61 -11.04 1.36
CA VAL A 173 -29.33 -11.37 -0.05
C VAL A 173 -28.24 -10.44 -0.60
N PHE A 174 -28.28 -9.15 -0.25
CA PHE A 174 -27.27 -8.16 -0.63
C PHE A 174 -25.87 -8.50 -0.10
N LYS A 175 -25.77 -8.95 1.15
CA LYS A 175 -24.52 -9.34 1.82
C LYS A 175 -23.93 -10.61 1.21
N ALA A 176 -24.74 -11.64 1.01
CA ALA A 176 -24.29 -12.92 0.47
C ALA A 176 -23.66 -12.79 -0.93
N HIS A 177 -24.35 -12.17 -1.88
CA HIS A 177 -23.86 -12.01 -3.26
C HIS A 177 -22.57 -11.16 -3.33
N ARG A 178 -22.39 -10.18 -2.44
CA ARG A 178 -21.16 -9.36 -2.38
C ARG A 178 -19.97 -10.13 -1.87
N SER A 179 -20.13 -10.81 -0.74
CA SER A 179 -19.05 -11.65 -0.19
C SER A 179 -18.64 -12.72 -1.20
N GLU A 180 -19.61 -13.37 -1.84
CA GLU A 180 -19.37 -14.36 -2.89
C GLU A 180 -18.60 -13.78 -4.09
N THR A 181 -19.02 -12.62 -4.61
CA THR A 181 -18.37 -11.99 -5.78
C THR A 181 -16.93 -11.54 -5.48
N VAL A 182 -16.69 -10.96 -4.30
CA VAL A 182 -15.36 -10.52 -3.87
C VAL A 182 -14.44 -11.74 -3.71
N LEU A 183 -14.96 -12.84 -3.15
CA LEU A 183 -14.20 -14.09 -3.01
C LEU A 183 -13.91 -14.76 -4.36
N PHE A 184 -14.87 -14.77 -5.31
CA PHE A 184 -14.65 -15.35 -6.63
C PHE A 184 -13.54 -14.66 -7.43
N ARG A 185 -13.36 -13.35 -7.28
CA ARG A 185 -12.28 -12.61 -7.95
C ARG A 185 -10.89 -12.82 -7.34
N LYS A 186 -10.77 -13.53 -6.22
CA LYS A 186 -9.48 -13.93 -5.65
C LYS A 186 -8.89 -15.19 -6.31
N LEU A 187 -9.73 -15.99 -6.98
CA LEU A 187 -9.34 -17.21 -7.70
C LEU A 187 -8.90 -16.88 -9.13
#